data_AF-A0A9X8QYY9-F1
#
_entry.id   AF-A0A9X8QYY9-F1
#
_cell.length_a   1.000
_cell.length_b   1.000
_cell.length_c   1.000
_cell.angle_alpha   90.00
_cell.angle_beta   90.00
_cell.angle_gamma   90.00
#
_symmetry.space_group_name_H-M   'P 1'
#
loop_
_entity.id
_entity.type
_entity.pdbx_description
1 polymer ?
#
loop_
_entity_poly.entity_id
_entity_poly.type
_entity_poly.pdbx_seq_one_letter_code
_entity_poly.pdbx_strand_id
1 'polypeptide(L)'
;MTTTDAGTSGGTAAAAACHGPQSESDPRTGAGSVTDTAAESPAPGGHGYAKQKDAHIKRLRRIEGQIRGLQRMLEEDVYCIDILTQVSASTKGLQSFGLQLLEEHLRHCVADAAAKGPDAIDAKVQEATKAIERMLRS
;
A
#
# COMPACT_ATOMS: atom_id res chain seq x y z
N MET A 1 -8.25 -42.79 43.46
CA MET A 1 -9.07 -42.32 44.60
C MET A 1 -8.69 -40.88 44.86
N THR A 2 -9.53 -39.85 44.77
CA THR A 2 -10.96 -39.71 44.37
C THR A 2 -11.15 -38.25 43.93
N THR A 3 -11.43 -37.92 42.67
CA THR A 3 -12.78 -37.72 42.07
C THR A 3 -13.67 -36.66 42.75
N THR A 4 -13.69 -35.44 42.18
CA THR A 4 -14.69 -34.33 42.27
C THR A 4 -14.23 -33.29 41.22
N ASP A 5 -14.93 -32.81 40.18
CA ASP A 5 -16.29 -32.94 39.61
C ASP A 5 -17.24 -31.73 39.81
N ALA A 6 -18.00 -31.39 38.74
CA ALA A 6 -18.78 -30.15 38.47
C ALA A 6 -17.96 -28.82 38.51
N GLY A 7 -18.31 -27.74 37.80
CA GLY A 7 -19.42 -27.40 36.87
C GLY A 7 -19.41 -25.88 36.59
N THR A 8 -20.24 -25.23 35.76
CA THR A 8 -21.23 -25.62 34.73
C THR A 8 -21.64 -24.35 33.95
N SER A 9 -22.08 -24.45 32.67
CA SER A 9 -22.57 -23.36 31.77
C SER A 9 -21.51 -22.35 31.27
N GLY A 10 -21.69 -21.63 30.16
CA GLY A 10 -22.76 -21.66 29.15
C GLY A 10 -23.18 -20.25 28.70
N GLY A 11 -22.96 -19.89 27.42
CA GLY A 11 -23.27 -18.55 26.92
C GLY A 11 -23.28 -18.45 25.40
N THR A 12 -24.46 -18.53 24.79
CA THR A 12 -24.68 -18.37 23.34
C THR A 12 -25.18 -16.96 23.01
N ALA A 13 -24.45 -16.25 22.14
CA ALA A 13 -24.93 -15.06 21.44
C ALA A 13 -24.49 -15.20 19.96
N ALA A 14 -25.39 -15.54 19.03
CA ALA A 14 -26.48 -14.71 18.48
C ALA A 14 -25.97 -13.72 17.42
N ALA A 15 -26.43 -13.90 16.18
CA ALA A 15 -25.99 -13.15 15.01
C ALA A 15 -26.78 -11.85 14.80
N ALA A 16 -26.14 -10.86 14.18
CA ALA A 16 -26.78 -9.64 13.69
C ALA A 16 -26.16 -9.20 12.35
N ALA A 17 -26.67 -9.74 11.24
CA ALA A 17 -26.23 -9.38 9.89
C ALA A 17 -27.09 -8.24 9.31
N CYS A 18 -26.64 -7.00 9.46
CA CYS A 18 -27.32 -5.81 8.95
C CYS A 18 -27.16 -5.65 7.42
N HIS A 19 -28.05 -6.29 6.65
CA HIS A 19 -28.20 -6.02 5.22
C HIS A 19 -28.89 -4.66 4.99
N GLY A 20 -28.31 -3.83 4.12
CA GLY A 20 -28.94 -2.62 3.60
C GLY A 20 -29.92 -2.94 2.44
N PRO A 21 -30.88 -2.05 2.15
CA PRO A 21 -31.91 -2.30 1.14
C PRO A 21 -31.37 -2.26 -0.29
N GLN A 22 -31.91 -3.11 -1.15
CA GLN A 22 -31.74 -3.01 -2.59
C GLN A 22 -32.59 -1.84 -3.12
N SER A 23 -32.06 -1.07 -4.07
CA SER A 23 -32.81 -0.06 -4.82
C SER A 23 -32.88 -0.48 -6.28
N GLU A 24 -34.08 -0.82 -6.73
CA GLU A 24 -34.38 -1.10 -8.13
C GLU A 24 -34.36 0.22 -8.94
N SER A 25 -33.98 0.15 -10.21
CA SER A 25 -34.01 1.30 -11.11
C SER A 25 -34.66 0.91 -12.45
N ASP A 26 -35.70 1.66 -12.81
CA ASP A 26 -36.64 1.33 -13.90
C ASP A 26 -36.15 1.90 -15.25
N PRO A 27 -35.98 1.07 -16.31
CA PRO A 27 -35.37 1.53 -17.56
C PRO A 27 -36.39 2.01 -18.61
N ARG A 28 -36.41 3.33 -18.89
CA ARG A 28 -36.79 3.88 -20.21
C ARG A 28 -36.44 5.36 -20.42
N THR A 29 -36.31 5.72 -21.70
CA THR A 29 -36.04 7.07 -22.26
C THR A 29 -34.58 7.55 -22.11
N GLY A 30 -33.90 8.04 -23.16
CA GLY A 30 -34.26 7.98 -24.59
C GLY A 30 -33.60 9.07 -25.46
N ALA A 31 -32.62 8.67 -26.27
CA ALA A 31 -32.01 9.42 -27.40
C ALA A 31 -31.25 10.74 -27.09
N GLY A 32 -30.06 10.88 -27.69
CA GLY A 32 -29.19 12.06 -27.53
C GLY A 32 -27.80 11.85 -28.10
N SER A 33 -27.69 11.60 -29.40
CA SER A 33 -26.39 11.45 -30.08
C SER A 33 -25.93 12.78 -30.69
N VAL A 34 -24.70 13.20 -30.38
CA VAL A 34 -23.63 13.37 -31.39
C VAL A 34 -22.25 13.45 -30.73
N THR A 35 -21.28 12.91 -31.45
CA THR A 35 -19.81 13.05 -31.34
C THR A 35 -19.25 14.18 -30.47
N ASP A 36 -18.46 13.80 -29.46
CA ASP A 36 -17.05 14.21 -29.44
C ASP A 36 -16.19 12.96 -29.13
N THR A 37 -15.34 12.57 -30.06
CA THR A 37 -14.32 11.53 -29.86
C THR A 37 -12.97 12.21 -29.75
N ALA A 38 -12.81 12.98 -28.67
CA ALA A 38 -11.52 13.39 -28.17
C ALA A 38 -10.67 12.13 -27.95
N ALA A 39 -9.69 11.91 -28.82
CA ALA A 39 -8.83 10.74 -28.78
C ALA A 39 -7.84 10.86 -27.62
N GLU A 40 -8.28 10.45 -26.43
CA GLU A 40 -7.45 10.34 -25.22
C GLU A 40 -6.25 9.45 -25.52
N SER A 41 -5.13 10.08 -25.82
CA SER A 41 -3.93 9.40 -26.29
C SER A 41 -3.36 8.55 -25.17
N PRO A 42 -3.05 7.25 -25.40
CA PRO A 42 -2.64 6.35 -24.33
C PRO A 42 -1.33 6.85 -23.69
N ALA A 43 -1.45 7.37 -22.46
CA ALA A 43 -0.33 7.97 -21.74
C ALA A 43 0.84 6.97 -21.59
N PRO A 44 2.10 7.41 -21.81
CA PRO A 44 3.22 6.49 -21.97
C PRO A 44 3.58 5.80 -20.65
N GLY A 45 3.35 4.48 -20.60
CA GLY A 45 3.83 3.60 -19.54
C GLY A 45 3.07 3.71 -18.22
N GLY A 46 1.96 2.97 -18.09
CA GLY A 46 1.26 2.80 -16.82
C GLY A 46 2.16 2.14 -15.77
N HIS A 47 2.80 2.93 -14.91
CA HIS A 47 3.71 2.44 -13.87
C HIS A 47 3.01 1.45 -12.92
N GLY A 48 3.65 0.31 -12.65
CA GLY A 48 3.03 -0.84 -11.96
C GLY A 48 2.37 -0.54 -10.60
N TYR A 49 2.85 0.49 -9.88
CA TYR A 49 2.28 0.95 -8.62
C TYR A 49 0.82 1.46 -8.71
N ALA A 50 0.26 1.65 -9.91
CA ALA A 50 -1.07 2.24 -10.12
C ALA A 50 -2.18 1.56 -9.30
N LYS A 51 -2.12 0.22 -9.12
CA LYS A 51 -3.11 -0.55 -8.33
C LYS A 51 -2.97 -0.36 -6.80
N GLN A 52 -1.81 0.10 -6.33
CA GLN A 52 -1.51 0.31 -4.91
C GLN A 52 -1.25 1.78 -4.55
N LYS A 53 -1.46 2.70 -5.51
CA LYS A 53 -1.17 4.15 -5.41
C LYS A 53 -1.72 4.78 -4.13
N ASP A 54 -2.96 4.50 -3.75
CA ASP A 54 -3.57 5.08 -2.55
C ASP A 54 -3.00 4.51 -1.25
N ALA A 55 -2.59 3.24 -1.23
CA ALA A 55 -1.89 2.63 -0.09
C ALA A 55 -0.50 3.24 0.09
N HIS A 56 0.23 3.44 -1.02
CA HIS A 56 1.51 4.15 -1.04
C HIS A 56 1.38 5.60 -0.54
N ILE A 57 0.42 6.38 -1.05
CA ILE A 57 0.14 7.75 -0.59
C ILE A 57 -0.25 7.77 0.89
N LYS A 58 -1.07 6.81 1.35
CA LYS A 58 -1.46 6.68 2.77
C LYS A 58 -0.29 6.30 3.68
N ARG A 59 0.73 5.61 3.18
CA ARG A 59 1.99 5.37 3.91
C ARG A 59 2.84 6.64 3.97
N LEU A 60 3.03 7.32 2.84
CA LEU A 60 3.79 8.58 2.77
C LEU A 60 3.19 9.66 3.69
N ARG A 61 1.86 9.86 3.68
CA ARG A 61 1.17 10.80 4.59
C ARG A 61 1.38 10.51 6.08
N ARG A 62 1.64 9.25 6.47
CA ARG A 62 2.02 8.90 7.85
C ARG A 62 3.45 9.31 8.16
N ILE A 63 4.38 9.03 7.26
CA ILE A 63 5.80 9.40 7.39
C ILE A 63 5.94 10.93 7.46
N GLU A 64 5.24 11.65 6.59
CA GLU A 64 5.08 13.11 6.61
C GLU A 64 4.59 13.64 7.97
N GLY A 65 3.65 12.92 8.60
CA GLY A 65 3.19 13.18 9.97
C GLY A 65 4.26 12.90 11.05
N GLN A 66 5.14 11.90 10.86
CA GLN A 66 6.29 11.65 11.74
C GLN A 66 7.34 12.76 11.62
N ILE A 67 7.61 13.27 10.40
CA ILE A 67 8.53 14.41 10.19
C ILE A 67 7.97 15.69 10.85
N ARG A 68 6.67 15.97 10.71
CA ARG A 68 6.01 17.03 11.51
C ARG A 68 6.07 16.78 13.01
N GLY A 69 6.17 15.53 13.45
CA GLY A 69 6.42 15.16 14.85
C GLY A 69 7.81 15.62 15.30
N LEU A 70 8.84 15.28 14.52
CA LEU A 70 10.23 15.67 14.79
C LEU A 70 10.42 17.19 14.85
N GLN A 71 9.71 17.96 14.02
CA GLN A 71 9.72 19.42 14.08
C GLN A 71 9.23 19.94 15.44
N ARG A 72 8.05 19.50 15.90
CA ARG A 72 7.55 19.87 17.23
C ARG A 72 8.45 19.39 18.36
N MET A 73 9.04 18.21 18.27
CA MET A 73 9.98 17.72 19.29
C MET A 73 11.22 18.61 19.42
N LEU A 74 11.62 19.33 18.36
CA LEU A 74 12.68 20.34 18.42
C LEU A 74 12.17 21.70 18.92
N GLU A 75 10.93 22.07 18.60
CA GLU A 75 10.26 23.28 19.12
C GLU A 75 9.90 23.19 20.62
N GLU A 76 9.77 21.96 21.14
CA GLU A 76 9.41 21.60 22.52
C GLU A 76 10.63 21.18 23.38
N ASP A 77 11.87 21.37 22.88
CA ASP A 77 13.14 20.98 23.54
C ASP A 77 13.19 19.52 24.06
N VAL A 78 12.58 18.58 23.31
CA VAL A 78 12.46 17.17 23.71
C VAL A 78 13.82 16.47 23.73
N TYR A 79 13.99 15.55 24.69
CA TYR A 79 15.25 14.82 24.89
C TYR A 79 15.74 14.09 23.63
N CYS A 80 17.03 14.28 23.32
CA CYS A 80 17.64 13.87 22.06
C CYS A 80 17.49 12.37 21.73
N ILE A 81 17.41 11.50 22.74
CA ILE A 81 17.25 10.04 22.53
C ILE A 81 15.84 9.70 22.01
N ASP A 82 14.82 10.45 22.44
CA ASP A 82 13.45 10.27 21.95
C ASP A 82 13.31 10.79 20.52
N ILE A 83 13.97 11.92 20.20
CA ILE A 83 14.10 12.43 18.83
C ILE A 83 14.78 11.38 17.93
N LEU A 84 15.92 10.82 18.34
CA LEU A 84 16.63 9.78 17.58
C LEU A 84 15.80 8.48 17.43
N THR A 85 14.97 8.16 18.42
CA THR A 85 14.01 7.05 18.34
C THR A 85 12.93 7.32 17.29
N GLN A 86 12.37 8.54 17.23
CA GLN A 86 11.38 8.94 16.25
C GLN A 86 11.97 9.12 14.83
N VAL A 87 13.23 9.53 14.70
CA VAL A 87 13.99 9.48 13.44
C VAL A 87 14.10 8.03 12.96
N SER A 88 14.51 7.12 13.83
CA SER A 88 14.61 5.69 13.52
C SER A 88 13.28 5.08 13.09
N ALA A 89 12.16 5.48 13.71
CA ALA A 89 10.82 5.08 13.30
C ALA A 89 10.42 5.63 11.93
N SER A 90 10.87 6.85 11.59
CA SER A 90 10.61 7.49 10.28
C SER A 90 11.41 6.81 9.16
N THR A 91 12.71 6.54 9.39
CA THR A 91 13.59 5.83 8.45
C THR A 91 13.09 4.41 8.17
N LYS A 92 12.66 3.66 9.19
CA LYS A 92 12.01 2.34 9.01
C LYS A 92 10.72 2.43 8.19
N GLY A 93 9.96 3.52 8.33
CA GLY A 93 8.80 3.82 7.50
C GLY A 93 9.15 3.98 6.02
N LEU A 94 10.22 4.72 5.72
CA LEU A 94 10.74 4.95 4.37
C LEU A 94 11.34 3.68 3.74
N GLN A 95 12.12 2.91 4.50
CA GLN A 95 12.67 1.61 4.05
C GLN A 95 11.52 0.63 3.73
N SER A 96 10.51 0.53 4.60
CA SER A 96 9.31 -0.28 4.36
C SER A 96 8.52 0.18 3.13
N PHE A 97 8.48 1.49 2.84
CA PHE A 97 7.88 2.02 1.62
C PHE A 97 8.68 1.64 0.36
N GLY A 98 10.00 1.81 0.40
CA GLY A 98 10.90 1.47 -0.72
C GLY A 98 10.83 -0.01 -1.10
N LEU A 99 10.79 -0.90 -0.12
CA LEU A 99 10.62 -2.34 -0.34
C LEU A 99 9.28 -2.69 -1.02
N GLN A 100 8.18 -2.01 -0.68
CA GLN A 100 6.89 -2.24 -1.35
C GLN A 100 6.88 -1.79 -2.82
N LEU A 101 7.57 -0.69 -3.15
CA LEU A 101 7.73 -0.27 -4.56
C LEU A 101 8.62 -1.24 -5.35
N LEU A 102 9.70 -1.74 -4.71
CA LEU A 102 10.58 -2.74 -5.29
C LEU A 102 9.86 -4.06 -5.57
N GLU A 103 9.02 -4.53 -4.64
CA GLU A 103 8.22 -5.75 -4.78
C GLU A 103 7.30 -5.67 -6.01
N GLU A 104 6.51 -4.60 -6.14
CA GLU A 104 5.63 -4.42 -7.31
C GLU A 104 6.43 -4.19 -8.61
N HIS A 105 7.57 -3.50 -8.56
CA HIS A 105 8.47 -3.37 -9.73
C HIS A 105 8.98 -4.74 -10.19
N LEU A 106 9.46 -5.59 -9.28
CA LEU A 106 9.90 -6.95 -9.62
C LEU A 106 8.72 -7.75 -10.19
N ARG A 107 7.56 -7.70 -9.53
CA ARG A 107 6.37 -8.48 -9.89
C ARG A 107 5.78 -8.13 -11.26
N HIS A 108 5.94 -6.88 -11.73
CA HIS A 108 5.50 -6.46 -13.07
C HIS A 108 6.65 -6.44 -14.07
N CYS A 109 7.71 -5.67 -13.82
CA CYS A 109 8.76 -5.44 -14.81
C CYS A 109 9.60 -6.69 -15.12
N VAL A 110 9.75 -7.65 -14.20
CA VAL A 110 10.44 -8.93 -14.49
C VAL A 110 9.50 -9.92 -15.15
N ALA A 111 8.21 -9.93 -14.81
CA ALA A 111 7.20 -10.73 -15.51
C ALA A 111 7.04 -10.27 -16.98
N ASP A 112 6.96 -8.96 -17.22
CA ASP A 112 6.93 -8.34 -18.55
C ASP A 112 8.26 -8.53 -19.32
N ALA A 113 9.36 -8.82 -18.63
CA ALA A 113 10.65 -9.15 -19.24
C ALA A 113 10.78 -10.64 -19.58
N ALA A 114 10.14 -11.54 -18.81
CA ALA A 114 10.13 -12.96 -19.11
C ALA A 114 9.50 -13.28 -20.49
N ALA A 115 8.51 -12.49 -20.91
CA ALA A 115 7.93 -12.55 -22.26
C ALA A 115 8.88 -12.05 -23.38
N LYS A 116 10.05 -11.51 -23.05
CA LYS A 116 11.02 -10.88 -23.98
C LYS A 116 12.38 -11.58 -24.04
N GLY A 117 12.58 -12.65 -23.26
CA GLY A 117 13.81 -13.45 -23.24
C GLY A 117 14.79 -13.12 -22.10
N PRO A 118 15.85 -13.93 -21.92
CA PRO A 118 16.73 -13.88 -20.76
C PRO A 118 17.45 -12.53 -20.59
N ASP A 119 18.00 -11.95 -21.66
CA ASP A 119 18.74 -10.68 -21.60
C ASP A 119 17.88 -9.53 -21.04
N ALA A 120 16.57 -9.56 -21.31
CA ALA A 120 15.62 -8.58 -20.78
C ALA A 120 15.33 -8.79 -19.29
N ILE A 121 15.31 -10.05 -18.82
CA ILE A 121 15.21 -10.40 -17.39
C ILE A 121 16.46 -9.89 -16.67
N ASP A 122 17.65 -10.24 -17.15
CA ASP A 122 18.92 -9.88 -16.52
C ASP A 122 19.11 -8.37 -16.43
N ALA A 123 18.75 -7.62 -17.48
CA ALA A 123 18.76 -6.16 -17.46
C ALA A 123 17.88 -5.59 -16.32
N LYS A 124 16.68 -6.16 -16.09
CA LYS A 124 15.75 -5.72 -15.04
C LYS A 124 16.16 -6.19 -13.64
N VAL A 125 16.74 -7.37 -13.50
CA VAL A 125 17.33 -7.85 -12.23
C VAL A 125 18.54 -6.98 -11.83
N GLN A 126 19.37 -6.57 -12.79
CA GLN A 126 20.46 -5.62 -12.54
C GLN A 126 19.96 -4.23 -12.14
N GLU A 127 18.90 -3.72 -12.77
CA GLU A 127 18.27 -2.44 -12.41
C GLU A 127 17.75 -2.47 -10.96
N ALA A 128 17.02 -3.52 -10.59
CA ALA A 128 16.50 -3.72 -9.24
C ALA A 128 17.62 -3.89 -8.20
N THR A 129 18.65 -4.70 -8.48
CA THR A 129 19.81 -4.87 -7.59
C THR A 129 20.53 -3.55 -7.33
N LYS A 130 20.75 -2.74 -8.37
CA LYS A 130 21.33 -1.39 -8.24
C LYS A 130 20.43 -0.42 -7.46
N ALA A 131 19.12 -0.67 -7.35
CA ALA A 131 18.22 0.10 -6.48
C ALA A 131 18.32 -0.35 -5.01
N ILE A 132 18.31 -1.66 -4.75
CA ILE A 132 18.51 -2.27 -3.42
C ILE A 132 19.84 -1.79 -2.81
N GLU A 133 20.91 -1.87 -3.59
CA GLU A 133 22.25 -1.41 -3.21
C GLU A 133 22.30 0.04 -2.69
N ARG A 134 21.50 0.94 -3.27
CA ARG A 134 21.43 2.34 -2.82
C ARG A 134 20.67 2.47 -1.50
N MET A 135 19.61 1.67 -1.33
CA MET A 135 18.77 1.62 -0.11
C MET A 135 19.47 0.96 1.08
N LEU A 136 20.43 0.06 0.84
CA LEU A 136 21.23 -0.57 1.90
C LEU A 136 22.45 0.25 2.34
N ARG A 137 22.72 1.39 1.67
CA ARG A 137 23.83 2.32 1.98
C ARG A 137 23.33 3.65 2.57
N SER A 138 22.08 3.70 3.04
CA SER A 138 21.38 4.87 3.60
C SER A 138 20.72 4.57 4.94
#